data_AF-A0A811MDY3-F1
#
_entry.id   AF-A0A811MDY3-F1
#
_cell.length_a   1.000
_cell.length_b   1.000
_cell.length_c   1.000
_cell.angle_alpha   90.00
_cell.angle_beta   90.00
_cell.angle_gamma   90.00
#
_symmetry.space_group_name_H-M   'P 1'
#
loop_
_entity.id
_entity.type
_entity.pdbx_description
1 polymer ?
#
loop_
_entity_poly.entity_id
_entity_poly.type
_entity_poly.pdbx_seq_one_letter_code
_entity_poly.pdbx_strand_id
1 'polypeptide(L)' 'MAPLRESLLLAAALCALALLAATPASASRDLRPLRAGFVVRGRVWCDNCRAGFETPASTYIAGLF' A
#
# COMPACT_ATOMS: atom_id res chain seq x y z
N MET A 1 -32.64 -31.76 34.58
CA MET A 1 -31.56 -31.80 33.56
C MET A 1 -31.53 -30.58 32.62
N ALA A 2 -32.55 -29.70 32.64
CA ALA A 2 -32.55 -28.46 31.86
C ALA A 2 -31.55 -27.37 32.28
N PRO A 3 -31.30 -27.10 33.58
CA PRO A 3 -30.47 -25.95 33.96
C PRO A 3 -28.97 -26.19 33.73
N LEU A 4 -28.51 -27.45 33.87
CA LEU A 4 -27.10 -27.80 33.64
C LEU A 4 -26.68 -27.62 32.18
N ARG A 5 -27.53 -27.98 31.22
CA ARG A 5 -27.23 -27.77 29.78
C ARG A 5 -27.17 -26.29 29.44
N GLU A 6 -28.04 -25.47 30.02
CA GLU A 6 -28.08 -24.03 29.77
C GLU A 6 -26.83 -23.36 30.36
N SER A 7 -26.44 -23.72 31.58
CA SER A 7 -25.18 -23.26 32.18
C SER A 7 -23.95 -23.70 31.39
N LEU A 8 -23.94 -24.93 30.85
CA LEU A 8 -22.82 -25.43 30.06
C LEU A 8 -22.69 -24.69 28.72
N LEU A 9 -23.83 -24.38 28.08
CA LEU A 9 -23.87 -23.61 26.83
C LEU A 9 -23.41 -22.17 27.04
N LEU A 10 -23.82 -21.52 28.14
CA LEU A 10 -23.32 -20.19 28.50
C LEU A 10 -21.81 -20.19 28.76
N ALA A 11 -21.30 -21.18 29.48
CA ALA A 11 -19.86 -21.30 29.75
C ALA A 11 -19.06 -21.52 28.45
N ALA A 12 -19.55 -22.36 27.55
CA ALA A 12 -18.91 -22.60 26.26
C ALA A 12 -18.91 -21.35 25.37
N ALA A 13 -20.01 -20.59 25.36
CA ALA A 13 -20.11 -19.33 24.61
C ALA A 13 -19.14 -18.26 25.13
N LEU A 14 -19.01 -18.13 26.46
CA LEU A 14 -18.07 -17.19 27.08
C LEU A 14 -16.61 -17.56 26.78
N CYS A 15 -16.26 -18.85 26.84
CA CYS A 15 -14.93 -19.33 26.45
C CYS A 15 -14.62 -19.03 24.97
N ALA A 16 -15.56 -19.29 24.07
CA ALA A 16 -15.38 -19.02 22.64
C ALA A 16 -15.16 -17.53 22.36
N LEU A 17 -15.87 -16.65 23.07
CA LEU A 17 -15.72 -15.19 22.92
C LEU A 17 -14.36 -14.71 23.44
N ALA A 18 -13.89 -15.25 24.57
CA ALA A 18 -12.57 -14.94 25.13
C ALA A 18 -11.43 -15.38 24.19
N LEU A 19 -11.57 -16.55 23.54
CA LEU A 19 -10.62 -17.05 22.56
C LEU A 19 -10.56 -16.18 21.30
N LEU A 20 -11.71 -15.69 20.81
CA LEU A 20 -11.76 -14.78 19.66
C LEU A 20 -11.14 -13.41 19.96
N ALA A 21 -11.39 -12.86 21.15
CA ALA A 21 -10.82 -11.57 21.57
C ALA A 21 -9.29 -11.64 21.78
N ALA A 22 -8.76 -12.82 22.07
CA ALA A 22 -7.32 -13.05 22.20
C ALA A 22 -6.61 -13.21 20.85
N THR A 23 -7.33 -13.36 19.74
CA THR A 23 -6.67 -13.40 18.42
C THR A 23 -6.18 -12.00 18.06
N PRO A 24 -4.86 -11.81 17.87
CA PRO A 24 -4.38 -10.55 17.36
C PRO A 24 -4.89 -10.44 15.92
N ALA A 25 -5.87 -9.57 15.70
CA ALA A 25 -6.30 -9.16 14.37
C ALA A 25 -5.21 -8.28 13.74
N SER A 26 -4.03 -8.85 13.55
CA SER A 26 -2.90 -8.18 12.92
C SER A 26 -3.05 -8.27 11.41
N ALA A 27 -4.09 -7.61 10.88
CA ALA A 27 -4.08 -7.18 9.48
C ALA A 27 -3.19 -5.94 9.34
N SER A 28 -1.96 -6.00 9.88
CA SER A 28 -0.93 -5.05 9.48
C SER A 28 -0.47 -5.50 8.10
N ARG A 29 -1.08 -4.93 7.06
CA ARG A 29 -0.40 -4.84 5.77
C ARG A 29 0.96 -4.23 6.06
N ASP A 30 2.01 -4.93 5.67
CA ASP A 30 3.38 -4.47 5.79
C ASP A 30 3.49 -3.18 4.94
N LEU A 31 3.18 -2.05 5.57
CA LEU A 31 3.32 -0.69 5.02
C LEU A 31 4.77 -0.25 5.11
N ARG A 32 5.74 -1.19 5.13
CA ARG A 32 7.12 -0.81 4.87
C ARG A 32 7.07 -0.07 3.55
N PRO A 33 7.50 1.19 3.52
CA PRO A 33 7.71 1.85 2.26
C PRO A 33 8.73 0.97 1.56
N LEU A 34 8.30 0.25 0.52
CA LEU A 34 9.21 -0.26 -0.48
C LEU A 34 10.03 0.97 -0.85
N ARG A 35 11.26 1.07 -0.33
CA ARG A 35 12.21 2.13 -0.67
C ARG A 35 12.67 2.00 -2.12
N ALA A 36 11.85 1.43 -3.00
CA ALA A 36 11.92 1.60 -4.42
C ALA A 36 11.46 3.04 -4.68
N GLY A 37 12.41 3.97 -4.58
CA GLY A 37 12.16 5.36 -4.98
C GLY A 37 11.58 5.38 -6.39
N PHE A 38 10.57 6.21 -6.60
CA PHE A 38 9.99 6.42 -7.91
C PHE A 38 10.94 7.28 -8.74
N VAL A 39 11.52 6.72 -9.81
CA VAL A 39 12.45 7.44 -10.69
C VAL A 39 11.67 7.99 -11.88
N VAL A 40 11.51 9.32 -11.91
CA VAL A 40 11.01 10.03 -13.09
C VAL A 40 12.15 10.19 -14.08
N ARG A 41 11.95 9.77 -15.32
CA ARG A 41 12.91 9.98 -16.42
C ARG A 41 12.36 11.03 -17.37
N GLY A 42 13.16 12.06 -17.63
CA GLY A 42 12.87 13.09 -18.62
C GLY A 42 14.06 13.29 -19.55
N ARG A 43 13.86 14.05 -20.61
CA ARG A 43 14.93 14.59 -21.46
C ARG A 43 14.74 16.11 -21.56
N VAL A 44 15.84 16.84 -21.67
CA VAL A 44 15.83 18.28 -21.92
C VAL A 44 16.36 18.54 -23.32
N TRP A 45 15.65 19.38 -24.08
CA TRP A 45 16.06 19.81 -25.41
C TRP A 45 16.07 21.33 -25.52
N CYS A 46 16.89 21.83 -26.44
CA CYS A 46 16.86 23.21 -26.87
C CYS A 46 15.73 23.38 -27.90
N ASP A 47 14.78 24.26 -27.60
CA ASP A 47 13.72 24.66 -28.53
C ASP A 47 14.22 25.76 -29.46
N ASN A 48 14.89 25.35 -30.53
CA ASN A 48 15.45 26.26 -31.54
C ASN A 48 14.39 26.98 -32.38
N CYS A 49 13.22 26.37 -32.57
CA CYS A 49 12.12 26.96 -33.32
C CYS A 49 11.17 27.80 -32.45
N ARG A 50 11.35 27.78 -31.11
CA ARG A 50 10.42 28.38 -30.14
C ARG A 50 8.99 27.89 -30.34
N ALA A 51 8.85 26.63 -30.75
CA ALA A 51 7.59 26.00 -31.08
C ALA A 51 6.81 25.56 -29.83
N GLY A 52 7.49 25.42 -28.69
CA GLY A 52 6.90 24.94 -27.44
C GLY A 52 6.71 23.42 -27.36
N PHE A 53 7.19 22.68 -28.37
CA PHE A 53 7.19 21.22 -28.41
C PHE A 53 8.44 20.70 -29.13
N GLU A 54 8.68 19.38 -29.07
CA GLU A 54 9.82 18.76 -29.74
C GLU A 54 9.62 18.73 -31.26
N THR A 55 10.58 19.26 -31.99
CA THR A 55 10.59 19.28 -33.46
C THR A 55 11.82 18.53 -33.99
N PRO A 56 11.87 18.14 -35.28
CA PRO A 56 13.06 17.53 -35.88
C PRO A 56 14.32 18.40 -35.80
N ALA A 57 14.14 19.71 -35.59
CA ALA A 57 15.24 20.64 -35.43
C ALA A 57 15.73 20.71 -33.97
N SER A 58 14.94 20.24 -33.00
CA SER A 58 15.29 20.29 -31.57
C SER A 58 16.58 19.52 -31.27
N THR A 59 17.45 20.12 -30.46
CA THR A 59 18.74 19.52 -30.10
C THR A 59 18.75 19.12 -28.63
N TYR A 60 19.09 17.87 -28.34
CA TYR A 60 19.16 17.38 -26.97
C TYR A 60 20.39 17.92 -26.23
N ILE A 61 20.18 18.33 -24.98
CA ILE A 61 21.26 18.84 -24.13
C ILE A 61 21.79 17.69 -23.27
N ALA A 62 23.04 17.30 -23.48
CA ALA A 62 23.69 16.26 -22.70
C ALA A 62 23.97 16.72 -21.26
N GLY A 63 23.88 15.80 -20.30
CA GLY A 63 24.16 16.09 -18.89
C GLY A 63 22.99 16.70 -18.10
N LEU A 64 21.86 16.93 -18.74
CA LEU A 64 20.60 17.27 -18.07
C LEU A 64 19.74 16.01 -17.96
N PHE A 65 19.81 15.35 -16.81
CA PHE A 65 18.98 14.23 -16.39
C PHE A 65 18.69 14.29 -14.90
#